data_AF-A0A8S3ZD77-F1
#
_entry.id   AF-A0A8S3ZD77-F1
#
_cell.length_a   1.000
_cell.length_b   1.000
_cell.length_c   1.000
_cell.angle_alpha   90.00
_cell.angle_beta   90.00
_cell.angle_gamma   90.00
#
_symmetry.space_group_name_H-M   'P 1'
#
loop_
_entity.id
_entity.type
_entity.pdbx_description
1 polymer ?
#
loop_
_entity_poly.entity_id
_entity_poly.type
_entity_poly.pdbx_seq_one_letter_code
_entity_poly.pdbx_strand_id
1 'polypeptide(L)'
;MCQRCVREEYPDRESLCVDQGSYMINFLKCFECGSQDLKMANRSCTEAEDEEVIHYQHICVFCEHLVAEHEHTFKVDGEFQVYEMSCLLCGSADDQRSIMPIDPRGPVM
;
A
#
# COMPACT_ATOMS: atom_id res chain seq x y z
N MET A 1 -5.02 12.80 -5.46
CA MET A 1 -3.80 12.09 -5.94
C MET A 1 -3.32 12.69 -7.25
N CYS A 2 -2.01 12.68 -7.53
CA CYS A 2 -1.41 13.36 -8.69
C CYS A 2 -0.65 12.39 -9.61
N GLN A 3 -1.26 12.09 -10.76
CA GLN A 3 -0.70 11.18 -11.78
C GLN A 3 0.63 11.68 -12.37
N ARG A 4 0.87 12.99 -12.35
CA ARG A 4 2.08 13.61 -12.93
C ARG A 4 3.31 13.45 -12.06
N CYS A 5 3.12 13.06 -10.80
CA CYS A 5 4.18 12.84 -9.83
C CYS A 5 4.74 11.41 -9.89
N VAL A 6 3.99 10.47 -10.47
CA VAL A 6 4.31 9.05 -10.54
C VAL A 6 4.67 8.66 -11.98
N ARG A 7 5.46 7.59 -12.16
CA ARG A 7 5.80 7.06 -13.49
C ARG A 7 4.65 6.23 -14.05
N GLU A 8 4.07 5.39 -13.21
CA GLU A 8 2.97 4.50 -13.54
C GLU A 8 1.91 4.57 -12.45
N GLU A 9 0.64 4.56 -12.85
CA GLU A 9 -0.49 4.58 -11.93
C GLU A 9 -0.75 3.17 -11.42
N TYR A 10 -0.77 2.98 -10.10
CA TYR A 10 -1.03 1.67 -9.48
C TYR A 10 -0.16 0.55 -10.08
N PRO A 11 1.18 0.64 -10.00
CA PRO A 11 2.03 -0.43 -10.50
C PRO A 11 1.67 -1.76 -9.81
N ASP A 12 1.60 -2.85 -10.58
CA ASP A 12 1.34 -4.16 -10.01
C ASP A 12 2.53 -4.60 -9.12
N ARG A 13 2.23 -5.00 -7.89
CA ARG A 13 3.22 -5.45 -6.89
C ARG A 13 3.04 -6.93 -6.55
N GLU A 14 2.23 -7.64 -7.33
CA GLU A 14 1.92 -9.06 -7.15
C GLU A 14 1.43 -9.32 -5.72
N SER A 15 2.23 -10.00 -4.89
CA SER A 15 1.90 -10.33 -3.50
C SER A 15 2.46 -9.35 -2.46
N LEU A 16 3.15 -8.28 -2.88
CA LEU A 16 3.82 -7.37 -1.95
C LEU A 16 2.86 -6.29 -1.44
N CYS A 17 2.13 -6.63 -0.39
CA CYS A 17 1.26 -5.70 0.35
C CYS A 17 2.04 -5.08 1.51
N VAL A 18 2.33 -3.78 1.44
CA VAL A 18 3.12 -3.07 2.47
C VAL A 18 2.24 -2.05 3.18
N ASP A 19 2.31 -2.02 4.50
CA ASP A 19 1.58 -1.11 5.39
C ASP A 19 2.35 0.19 5.69
N GLN A 20 3.66 0.22 5.40
CA GLN A 20 4.54 1.36 5.65
C GLN A 20 5.54 1.60 4.51
N GLY A 21 5.91 2.87 4.32
CA GLY A 21 7.01 3.26 3.46
C GLY A 21 6.51 3.98 2.22
N SER A 22 7.31 3.98 1.16
CA SER A 22 6.94 4.63 -0.10
C SER A 22 7.76 4.07 -1.25
N TYR A 23 7.11 3.83 -2.40
CA TYR A 23 7.80 3.24 -3.55
C TYR A 23 8.54 4.30 -4.37
N MET A 24 9.70 4.72 -3.87
CA MET A 24 10.53 5.78 -4.48
C MET A 24 10.92 5.51 -5.93
N ILE A 25 10.96 4.25 -6.37
CA ILE A 25 11.29 3.91 -7.76
C ILE A 25 10.21 4.39 -8.74
N ASN A 26 8.93 4.39 -8.31
CA ASN A 26 7.82 4.91 -9.11
C ASN A 26 7.64 6.44 -8.95
N PHE A 27 8.25 7.04 -7.94
CA PHE A 27 8.18 8.49 -7.75
C PHE A 27 9.17 9.21 -8.68
N LEU A 28 8.66 10.05 -9.59
CA LEU A 28 9.50 10.82 -10.50
C LEU A 28 10.01 12.09 -9.82
N LYS A 29 9.08 12.96 -9.44
CA LYS A 29 9.26 14.22 -8.71
C LYS A 29 7.90 14.84 -8.50
N CYS A 30 7.78 15.70 -7.50
CA CYS A 30 6.58 16.52 -7.33
C CYS A 30 6.38 17.42 -8.55
N PHE A 31 5.19 17.36 -9.15
CA PHE A 31 4.85 18.16 -10.32
C PHE A 31 4.79 19.67 -10.00
N GLU A 32 4.42 20.04 -8.77
CA GLU A 32 4.30 21.45 -8.37
C GLU A 32 5.64 22.13 -8.08
N CYS A 33 6.51 21.50 -7.28
CA CYS A 33 7.76 22.12 -6.82
C CYS A 33 9.02 21.48 -7.40
N GLY A 34 8.91 20.32 -8.06
CA GLY A 34 10.04 19.59 -8.63
C GLY A 34 10.88 18.79 -7.63
N SER A 35 10.55 18.81 -6.33
CA SER A 35 11.27 18.03 -5.30
C SER A 35 11.00 16.54 -5.41
N GLN A 36 11.99 15.72 -5.02
CA GLN A 36 11.89 14.26 -4.98
C GLN A 36 11.69 13.70 -3.56
N ASP A 37 11.42 14.55 -2.57
CA ASP A 37 11.21 14.11 -1.19
C ASP A 37 9.71 14.06 -0.81
N LEU A 38 9.35 12.95 -0.15
CA LEU A 38 8.01 12.65 0.34
C LEU A 38 8.03 12.39 1.85
N LYS A 39 6.97 12.83 2.54
CA LYS A 39 6.64 12.45 3.91
C LYS A 39 5.33 11.67 3.93
N MET A 40 5.22 10.72 4.86
CA MET A 40 3.94 10.09 5.19
C MET A 40 3.22 10.95 6.22
N ALA A 41 1.95 11.25 5.98
CA ALA A 41 1.13 12.08 6.87
C ALA A 41 -0.27 11.48 7.01
N ASN A 42 -1.03 11.98 7.99
CA ASN A 42 -2.42 11.61 8.23
C ASN A 42 -2.64 10.09 8.35
N ARG A 43 -1.70 9.39 9.01
CA ARG A 43 -1.82 7.96 9.25
C ARG A 43 -2.96 7.68 10.23
N SER A 44 -3.94 6.90 9.79
CA SER A 44 -5.01 6.34 10.60
C SER A 44 -4.97 4.82 10.53
N CYS A 45 -5.37 4.18 11.63
CA CYS A 45 -5.50 2.74 11.75
C CYS A 45 -6.89 2.46 12.33
N THR A 46 -7.66 1.64 11.63
CA THR A 46 -8.99 1.20 12.06
C THR A 46 -8.91 -0.28 12.32
N GLU A 47 -9.04 -0.70 13.57
CA GLU A 47 -8.97 -2.10 13.99
C GLU A 47 -10.39 -2.56 14.37
N ALA A 48 -10.89 -3.56 13.65
CA ALA A 48 -12.07 -4.35 13.97
C ALA A 48 -11.63 -5.76 14.41
N GLU A 49 -12.55 -6.61 14.89
CA GLU A 49 -12.19 -7.92 15.46
C GLU A 49 -11.42 -8.82 14.49
N ASP A 50 -11.71 -8.76 13.19
CA ASP A 50 -11.10 -9.60 12.15
C ASP A 50 -10.54 -8.79 10.96
N GLU A 51 -10.47 -7.46 11.07
CA GLU A 51 -10.05 -6.56 9.98
C GLU A 51 -9.27 -5.36 10.52
N GLU A 52 -8.14 -5.06 9.92
CA GLU A 52 -7.31 -3.90 10.20
C GLU A 52 -7.11 -3.10 8.91
N VAL A 53 -7.50 -1.83 8.92
CA VAL A 53 -7.35 -0.94 7.78
C VAL A 53 -6.43 0.22 8.13
N ILE A 54 -5.32 0.31 7.42
CA ILE A 54 -4.31 1.35 7.56
C ILE A 54 -4.44 2.29 6.36
N HIS A 55 -4.66 3.57 6.65
CA HIS A 55 -4.65 4.61 5.62
C HIS A 55 -3.61 5.66 5.97
N TYR A 56 -2.87 6.13 4.97
CA TYR A 56 -1.99 7.29 5.10
C TYR A 56 -1.77 7.96 3.76
N GLN A 57 -1.19 9.16 3.80
CA GLN A 57 -0.99 10.00 2.62
C GLN A 57 0.49 10.25 2.37
N HIS A 58 0.88 10.18 1.09
CA HIS A 58 2.20 10.62 0.61
C HIS A 58 2.12 12.08 0.22
N ILE A 59 2.83 12.92 0.98
CA ILE A 59 2.82 14.36 0.81
C ILE A 59 4.22 14.84 0.47
N CYS A 60 4.36 15.76 -0.48
CA CYS A 60 5.65 16.39 -0.76
C CYS A 60 6.13 17.21 0.44
N VAL A 61 7.40 17.03 0.83
CA VAL A 61 7.96 17.73 2.00
C VAL A 61 8.00 19.26 1.79
N PHE A 62 8.14 19.71 0.54
CA PHE A 62 8.44 21.11 0.24
C PHE A 62 7.20 21.99 0.00
N CYS A 63 6.21 21.49 -0.75
CA CYS A 63 4.99 22.26 -1.07
C CYS A 63 3.72 21.65 -0.46
N GLU A 64 3.85 20.58 0.32
CA GLU A 64 2.72 19.87 0.94
C GLU A 64 1.69 19.32 -0.06
N HIS A 65 2.10 19.15 -1.31
CA HIS A 65 1.28 18.56 -2.35
C HIS A 65 0.98 17.07 -2.06
N LEU A 66 -0.30 16.70 -2.11
CA LEU A 66 -0.75 15.32 -1.97
C LEU A 66 -0.46 14.50 -3.23
N VAL A 67 0.56 13.66 -3.17
CA VAL A 67 1.00 12.82 -4.29
C VAL A 67 0.10 11.60 -4.45
N ALA A 68 -0.06 10.83 -3.38
CA ALA A 68 -0.85 9.60 -3.39
C ALA A 68 -1.44 9.34 -2.02
N GLU A 69 -2.52 8.56 -1.98
CA GLU A 69 -3.07 8.02 -0.74
C GLU A 69 -2.84 6.52 -0.79
N HIS A 70 -2.48 5.98 0.37
CA HIS A 70 -2.13 4.59 0.55
C HIS A 70 -3.14 3.98 1.49
N GLU A 71 -3.75 2.91 1.02
CA GLU A 71 -4.67 2.08 1.76
C GLU A 71 -4.09 0.66 1.80
N HIS A 72 -4.04 0.11 3.00
CA HIS A 72 -3.63 -1.26 3.24
C HIS A 72 -4.66 -1.90 4.16
N THR A 73 -5.28 -2.96 3.67
CA THR A 73 -6.30 -3.73 4.38
C THR A 73 -5.74 -5.10 4.69
N PHE A 74 -5.78 -5.45 5.96
CA PHE A 74 -5.52 -6.78 6.46
C PHE A 74 -6.83 -7.34 7.01
N LYS A 75 -7.19 -8.55 6.64
CA LYS A 75 -8.37 -9.22 7.21
C LYS A 75 -8.13 -10.70 7.40
N VAL A 76 -8.77 -11.27 8.41
CA VAL A 76 -8.80 -12.71 8.67
C VAL A 76 -10.15 -13.24 8.21
N ASP A 77 -10.15 -13.97 7.10
CA ASP A 77 -11.34 -14.63 6.57
C ASP A 77 -11.23 -16.13 6.85
N GLY A 78 -11.79 -16.54 7.99
CA GLY A 78 -11.77 -17.93 8.47
C GLY A 78 -10.36 -18.44 8.74
N GLU A 79 -9.86 -19.32 7.86
CA GLU A 79 -8.53 -19.94 7.98
C GLU A 79 -7.45 -19.23 7.15
N PHE A 80 -7.76 -18.05 6.62
CA PHE A 80 -6.85 -17.29 5.76
C PHE A 80 -6.70 -15.85 6.22
N GLN A 81 -5.47 -15.36 6.13
CA GLN A 81 -5.12 -13.95 6.16
C GLN A 81 -5.16 -13.41 4.74
N VAL A 82 -5.87 -12.32 4.52
CA VAL A 82 -5.96 -11.64 3.24
C VAL A 82 -5.37 -10.24 3.41
N TYR A 83 -4.45 -9.90 2.52
CA TYR A 83 -3.77 -8.63 2.45
C TYR A 83 -4.16 -7.97 1.14
N GLU A 84 -4.55 -6.71 1.20
CA GLU A 84 -4.85 -5.89 0.05
C GLU A 84 -4.17 -4.54 0.22
N MET A 85 -3.51 -4.06 -0.83
CA MET A 85 -2.86 -2.76 -0.85
C MET A 85 -3.30 -2.00 -2.09
N SER A 86 -3.73 -0.76 -1.93
CA SER A 86 -4.04 0.14 -3.03
C SER A 86 -3.39 1.51 -2.82
N CYS A 87 -2.50 1.88 -3.73
CA CYS A 87 -1.86 3.18 -3.71
C CYS A 87 -1.39 3.58 -5.12
N LEU A 88 -1.71 4.81 -5.52
CA LEU A 88 -1.29 5.35 -6.83
C LEU A 88 0.24 5.31 -7.00
N LEU A 89 0.99 5.55 -5.91
CA LEU A 89 2.45 5.55 -5.90
C LEU A 89 3.04 4.17 -5.64
N CYS A 90 2.59 3.50 -4.58
CA CYS A 90 3.18 2.24 -4.11
C CYS A 90 2.79 1.03 -4.96
N GLY A 91 1.58 1.05 -5.51
CA GLY A 91 1.04 -0.03 -6.31
C GLY A 91 -0.26 -0.61 -5.80
N SER A 92 -0.78 -1.54 -6.58
CA SER A 92 -1.85 -2.46 -6.19
C SER A 92 -1.27 -3.86 -5.98
N ALA A 93 -1.65 -4.52 -4.89
CA ALA A 93 -1.33 -5.92 -4.63
C ALA A 93 -2.43 -6.57 -3.81
N ASP A 94 -2.59 -7.88 -4.02
CA ASP A 94 -3.40 -8.75 -3.19
C ASP A 94 -2.60 -10.02 -2.86
N ASP A 95 -2.66 -10.46 -1.61
CA ASP A 95 -2.07 -11.72 -1.18
C ASP A 95 -2.98 -12.43 -0.19
N GLN A 96 -2.92 -13.76 -0.20
CA GLN A 96 -3.67 -14.60 0.72
C GLN A 96 -2.75 -15.68 1.30
N ARG A 97 -2.72 -15.79 2.64
CA ARG A 97 -1.90 -16.74 3.37
C ARG A 97 -2.76 -17.60 4.28
N SER A 98 -2.54 -18.91 4.28
CA SER A 98 -3.20 -19.80 5.24
C SER A 98 -2.62 -19.58 6.63
N ILE A 99 -3.48 -19.57 7.65
CA ILE A 99 -3.06 -19.56 9.07
C ILE A 99 -2.82 -20.98 9.60
N MET A 100 -3.15 -21.98 8.79
CA MET A 100 -3.07 -23.39 9.15
C MET A 100 -1.61 -23.87 9.16
N PRO A 101 -1.24 -24.82 10.04
CA PRO A 101 0.10 -25.41 10.06
C PRO A 101 0.50 -26.09 8.74
N ILE A 102 -0.49 -26.54 7.97
CA ILE A 102 -0.35 -27.13 6.64
C ILE A 102 -1.31 -26.37 5.73
N ASP A 103 -0.76 -25.71 4.72
CA ASP A 103 -1.56 -24.97 3.76
C ASP A 103 -2.46 -25.95 2.97
N PRO A 104 -3.79 -25.83 3.04
CA PRO A 104 -4.70 -26.74 2.34
C PRO A 104 -4.60 -26.62 0.80
N ARG A 105 -3.93 -25.58 0.27
CA ARG A 105 -3.62 -25.39 -1.16
C ARG A 105 -2.21 -25.86 -1.53
N GLY A 106 -1.37 -26.21 -0.55
CA GLY A 106 -0.02 -26.73 -0.78
C GLY A 106 -0.04 -28.14 -1.41
N PRO A 107 1.04 -28.56 -2.08
CA PRO A 107 1.13 -29.93 -2.59
C PRO A 107 0.99 -30.90 -1.41
N VAL A 108 0.15 -31.91 -1.58
CA VAL A 108 0.01 -33.01 -0.62
C VAL A 108 1.38 -33.70 -0.53
N MET A 109 2.05 -33.57 0.61
CA MET A 109 3.31 -34.27 0.88
C MET A 109 3.09 -35.77 1.01
#